data_AF-A0A401HRL9-F1
#
_entry.id   AF-A0A401HRL9-F1
#
_cell.length_a   1.000
_cell.length_b   1.000
_cell.length_c   1.000
_cell.angle_alpha   90.00
_cell.angle_beta   90.00
_cell.angle_gamma   90.00
#
_symmetry.space_group_name_H-M   'P 1'
#
loop_
_entity.id
_entity.type
_entity.pdbx_description
1 polymer ?
#
loop_
_entity_poly.entity_id
_entity_poly.type
_entity_poly.pdbx_seq_one_letter_code
_entity_poly.pdbx_strand_id
1 'polypeptide(L)' 'MENMWPVIGKTAGRIYELLSKEGEKNITKIKEILRKEGYNDSIVVMAIGWLAREDNIEVLRDNKKWIIRLKR' A
#
# COMPACT_ATOMS: atom_id res chain seq x y z
N MET A 1 -1.45 10.24 -22.86
CA MET A 1 -0.96 9.56 -21.64
C MET A 1 -2.16 9.00 -20.93
N GLU A 2 -2.16 7.70 -20.65
CA GLU A 2 -3.24 7.06 -19.89
C GLU A 2 -3.30 7.64 -18.48
N ASN A 3 -4.50 7.92 -17.97
CA ASN A 3 -4.65 8.49 -16.63
C ASN A 3 -4.29 7.42 -15.59
N MET A 4 -3.18 7.61 -14.86
CA MET A 4 -2.71 6.63 -13.86
C MET A 4 -3.46 6.70 -12.54
N TRP A 5 -4.20 7.79 -12.26
CA TRP A 5 -4.87 7.99 -10.97
C TRP A 5 -5.88 6.88 -10.63
N PRO A 6 -6.74 6.40 -11.56
CA PRO A 6 -7.66 5.29 -11.27
C PRO A 6 -6.93 4.00 -10.89
N VAL A 7 -5.79 3.71 -11.53
CA VAL A 7 -4.98 2.51 -11.24
C VAL A 7 -4.37 2.61 -9.84
N ILE A 8 -3.82 3.77 -9.49
CA ILE A 8 -3.26 4.03 -8.16
C ILE A 8 -4.36 3.95 -7.09
N GLY A 9 -5.51 4.58 -7.30
CA GLY A 9 -6.64 4.55 -6.37
C GLY A 9 -7.22 3.14 -6.17
N LYS A 10 -7.38 2.36 -7.25
CA LYS A 10 -7.81 0.95 -7.15
C LYS A 10 -6.80 0.11 -6.37
N THR A 11 -5.50 0.32 -6.62
CA THR A 11 -4.43 -0.36 -5.88
C THR A 11 -4.43 0.05 -4.41
N ALA A 12 -4.71 1.32 -4.09
CA ALA A 12 -4.82 1.81 -2.72
C ALA A 12 -5.96 1.10 -1.97
N GLY A 13 -7.14 0.96 -2.60
CA GLY A 13 -8.25 0.19 -2.03
C GLY A 13 -7.88 -1.27 -1.74
N ARG A 14 -7.13 -1.91 -2.64
CA ARG A 14 -6.64 -3.29 -2.41
C ARG A 14 -5.67 -3.37 -1.24
N ILE A 15 -4.75 -2.42 -1.10
CA ILE A 15 -3.82 -2.35 0.04
C ILE A 15 -4.59 -2.13 1.35
N TYR A 16 -5.58 -1.24 1.35
CA TYR A 16 -6.43 -1.00 2.52
C TYR A 16 -7.13 -2.28 2.96
N GLU A 17 -7.75 -3.02 2.03
CA GLU A 17 -8.41 -4.29 2.31
C GLU A 17 -7.42 -5.33 2.87
N LEU A 18 -6.23 -5.44 2.29
CA LEU A 18 -5.17 -6.33 2.76
C LEU A 18 -4.80 -6.03 4.23
N LEU A 19 -4.55 -4.75 4.55
CA LEU A 19 -4.18 -4.33 5.91
C LEU A 19 -5.35 -4.48 6.90
N SER A 20 -6.59 -4.27 6.44
CA SER A 20 -7.79 -4.47 7.26
C SER A 20 -8.00 -5.93 7.64
N LYS A 21 -7.66 -6.88 6.74
CA LYS A 21 -7.85 -8.32 6.96
C LYS A 21 -6.68 -8.97 7.68
N GLU A 22 -5.46 -8.57 7.34
CA GLU A 22 -4.25 -9.29 7.78
C GLU A 22 -3.36 -8.48 8.72
N GLY A 23 -3.79 -7.28 9.11
CA GLY A 23 -3.03 -6.38 9.97
C GLY A 23 -1.84 -5.72 9.27
N GLU A 24 -0.99 -5.11 10.09
CA GLU A 24 0.17 -4.34 9.62
C GLU A 24 1.21 -5.20 8.90
N LYS A 25 1.85 -4.62 7.89
CA LYS A 25 2.89 -5.30 7.09
C LYS A 25 3.97 -4.33 6.68
N ASN A 26 5.18 -4.86 6.47
CA ASN A 26 6.23 -4.05 5.85
C ASN A 26 6.00 -3.86 4.34
N ILE A 27 6.53 -2.79 3.77
CA ILE A 27 6.39 -2.45 2.34
C ILE A 27 6.85 -3.61 1.44
N THR A 28 7.94 -4.30 1.77
CA THR A 28 8.44 -5.42 0.97
C THR A 28 7.39 -6.53 0.88
N LYS A 29 6.73 -6.86 2.00
CA LYS A 29 5.71 -7.90 2.04
C LYS A 29 4.46 -7.52 1.27
N ILE A 30 4.03 -6.26 1.35
CA ILE A 30 2.90 -5.74 0.57
C ILE A 30 3.20 -5.90 -0.94
N LYS A 31 4.39 -5.47 -1.39
CA LYS A 31 4.81 -5.64 -2.78
C LYS A 31 4.88 -7.11 -3.22
N GLU A 32 5.41 -8.00 -2.39
CA GLU A 32 5.45 -9.44 -2.70
C GLU A 32 4.05 -10.03 -2.90
N ILE A 33 3.08 -9.69 -2.05
CA ILE A 33 1.70 -10.18 -2.15
C ILE A 33 1.06 -9.63 -3.42
N LEU A 34 1.11 -8.31 -3.61
CA LEU A 34 0.46 -7.66 -4.74
C LEU A 34 1.11 -8.04 -6.08
N ARG A 35 2.42 -8.31 -6.13
CA ARG A 35 3.09 -8.83 -7.33
C ARG A 35 2.53 -10.18 -7.77
N LYS A 36 2.19 -11.07 -6.82
CA LYS A 36 1.55 -12.35 -7.12
C LYS A 36 0.13 -12.19 -7.67
N GLU A 37 -0.52 -11.07 -7.36
CA GLU A 37 -1.81 -10.66 -7.91
C GLU A 37 -1.67 -9.86 -9.24
N GLY A 38 -0.45 -9.67 -9.75
CA GLY A 38 -0.17 -8.99 -11.03
C GLY A 38 0.05 -7.48 -10.95
N TYR A 39 0.17 -6.90 -9.75
CA TYR A 39 0.40 -5.46 -9.58
C TYR A 39 1.88 -5.09 -9.77
N ASN A 40 2.10 -3.86 -10.24
CA ASN A 40 3.43 -3.29 -10.40
C ASN A 40 3.93 -2.62 -9.10
N ASP A 41 5.16 -2.91 -8.69
CA ASP A 41 5.77 -2.38 -7.45
C ASP A 41 5.75 -0.85 -7.35
N SER A 42 5.92 -0.10 -8.45
CA SER A 42 5.88 1.37 -8.43
C SER A 42 4.47 1.88 -8.15
N ILE A 43 3.45 1.24 -8.75
CA ILE A 43 2.03 1.53 -8.47
C ILE A 43 1.70 1.23 -7.00
N VAL A 44 2.22 0.12 -6.46
CA VAL A 44 2.02 -0.22 -5.03
C VAL A 44 2.59 0.87 -4.13
N VAL A 45 3.79 1.37 -4.40
CA VAL A 45 4.39 2.46 -3.61
C VAL A 45 3.59 3.76 -3.76
N MET A 46 3.14 4.11 -4.97
CA MET A 46 2.28 5.28 -5.18
C MET A 46 0.94 5.14 -4.47
N ALA A 47 0.36 3.93 -4.43
CA ALA A 47 -0.88 3.64 -3.72
C ALA A 47 -0.73 3.74 -2.20
N ILE A 48 0.41 3.33 -1.64
CA ILE A 48 0.74 3.59 -0.22
C ILE A 48 0.78 5.11 0.02
N GLY A 49 1.43 5.87 -0.86
CA GLY A 49 1.45 7.34 -0.79
C GLY A 49 0.05 7.96 -0.90
N TRP A 50 -0.83 7.39 -1.72
CA TRP A 50 -2.23 7.79 -1.83
C TRP A 50 -2.98 7.61 -0.51
N LEU A 51 -2.84 6.46 0.15
CA LEU A 51 -3.44 6.23 1.47
C LEU A 51 -2.86 7.16 2.54
N ALA A 52 -1.56 7.45 2.50
CA ALA A 52 -0.93 8.39 3.42
C ALA A 52 -1.46 9.82 3.22
N ARG A 53 -1.69 10.25 1.97
CA ARG A 53 -2.29 11.55 1.64
C ARG A 53 -3.70 11.71 2.22
N GLU A 54 -4.45 10.62 2.30
CA GLU A 54 -5.85 10.59 2.80
C GLU A 54 -5.95 10.25 4.28
N ASP A 55 -4.81 10.22 5.00
CA ASP A 55 -4.74 9.90 6.42
C ASP A 55 -5.31 8.52 6.81
N ASN A 56 -5.26 7.55 5.89
CA ASN A 56 -5.78 6.20 6.13
C ASN A 56 -4.78 5.27 6.83
N ILE A 57 -3.49 5.61 6.81
CA ILE A 57 -2.40 4.75 7.30
C ILE A 57 -1.38 5.52 8.14
N GLU A 58 -0.63 4.76 8.95
CA GLU A 58 0.61 5.20 9.57
C GLU A 58 1.80 4.46 8.96
N VAL A 59 2.90 5.19 8.80
CA VAL A 59 4.17 4.65 8.29
C VAL A 59 5.19 4.70 9.41
N LEU A 60 5.50 3.53 9.97
CA LEU A 60 6.43 3.38 11.07
C LEU A 60 7.77 2.87 10.54
N ARG A 61 8.87 3.26 11.20
CA ARG A 61 10.20 2.74 10.92
C ARG A 61 10.64 1.82 12.04
N ASP A 62 10.84 0.54 11.74
CA ASP A 62 11.35 -0.47 12.67
C ASP A 62 12.58 -1.15 12.07
N ASN A 63 13.75 -1.03 12.73
CA ASN A 63 14.98 -1.73 12.35
C ASN A 63 15.28 -1.73 10.84
N LYS A 64 15.22 -0.54 10.21
CA LYS A 64 15.40 -0.27 8.77
C LYS A 64 14.26 -0.71 7.84
N LYS A 65 13.19 -1.30 8.36
CA LYS A 65 11.98 -1.64 7.61
C LYS A 65 10.92 -0.55 7.81
N TRP A 66 10.12 -0.33 6.78
CA TRP A 66 8.94 0.52 6.84
C TRP A 66 7.72 -0.36 7.03
N ILE A 67 7.01 -0.18 8.14
CA ILE A 67 5.77 -0.86 8.50
C ILE A 67 4.60 0.05 8.16
N ILE A 68 3.59 -0.51 7.50
CA ILE A 68 2.35 0.16 7.15
C ILE A 68 1.22 -0.46 7.96
N ARG A 69 0.44 0.38 8.65
CA ARG A 69 -0.76 -0.03 9.39
C ARG A 69 -1.90 0.94 9.13
N LEU A 70 -3.15 0.46 9.20
CA LEU A 70 -4.31 1.35 9.14
C LEU A 70 -4.37 2.25 10.38
N LYS A 71 -4.76 3.50 10.18
CA LYS A 71 -5.15 4.38 11.29
C LYS A 71 -6.46 3.88 11.89
N ARG A 72 -6.58 4.00 13.22
CA ARG A 72 -7.77 3.67 13.99
C ARG A 72 -8.35 4.95 14.60
#